data_AF-A0A3D5SQM3-F1
#
_entry.id   AF-A0A3D5SQM3-F1
#
_cell.length_a   1.000
_cell.length_b   1.000
_cell.length_c   1.000
_cell.angle_alpha   90.00
_cell.angle_beta   90.00
_cell.angle_gamma   90.00
#
_symmetry.space_group_name_H-M   'P 1'
#
loop_
_entity.id
_entity.type
_entity.pdbx_description
1 polymer ?
#
loop_
_entity_poly.entity_id
_entity_poly.type
_entity_poly.pdbx_seq_one_letter_code
_entity_poly.pdbx_strand_id
1 'polypeptide(L)' 'MKRLVICADGTWNVRDQISKDAKTRHPTNVTKVTRAVLARDSSGIDQVAYYHDGVGTGSGLDKYSGGAFGNGIE' A
#
# COMPACT_ATOMS: atom_id res chain seq x y z
N MET A 1 -6.48 -21.80 -12.15
CA MET A 1 -6.99 -20.76 -11.22
C MET A 1 -5.85 -19.81 -10.90
N LYS A 2 -6.09 -18.50 -10.77
CA LYS A 2 -5.08 -17.49 -10.44
C LYS A 2 -5.57 -16.69 -9.23
N ARG A 3 -4.66 -16.27 -8.34
CA ARG A 3 -4.99 -15.46 -7.15
C ARG A 3 -4.50 -14.03 -7.31
N LEU A 4 -5.35 -13.08 -6.94
CA LEU A 4 -5.00 -11.67 -6.87
C LEU A 4 -4.95 -11.28 -5.40
N VAL A 5 -3.87 -10.65 -4.97
CA VAL A 5 -3.71 -10.10 -3.61
C VAL A 5 -3.67 -8.60 -3.73
N ILE A 6 -4.71 -7.93 -3.23
CA ILE A 6 -4.83 -6.46 -3.26
C ILE A 6 -4.50 -5.93 -1.87
N CYS A 7 -3.50 -5.08 -1.78
CA CYS A 7 -3.04 -4.47 -0.54
C CYS A 7 -3.22 -2.96 -0.61
N ALA A 8 -4.26 -2.45 0.03
CA ALA A 8 -4.52 -1.01 0.16
C ALA A 8 -3.96 -0.51 1.50
N ASP A 9 -3.06 0.48 1.45
CA ASP A 9 -2.42 1.02 2.65
C ASP A 9 -3.29 2.09 3.33
N GLY A 10 -2.97 2.39 4.59
CA GLY A 10 -3.63 3.42 5.38
C GLY A 10 -3.37 4.84 4.86
N THR A 11 -4.24 5.77 5.27
CA THR A 11 -4.18 7.20 4.91
C THR A 11 -2.77 7.77 5.04
N TRP A 12 -2.33 8.51 4.02
CA TRP A 12 -1.02 9.15 3.90
C TRP A 12 0.20 8.20 3.87
N ASN A 13 -0.01 6.87 3.77
CA ASN A 13 1.09 5.92 3.66
C ASN A 13 1.47 5.62 2.21
N VAL A 14 2.76 5.75 1.92
CA VAL A 14 3.36 5.38 0.63
C VAL A 14 4.36 4.24 0.81
N ARG A 15 4.53 3.43 -0.25
CA ARG A 15 5.37 2.22 -0.26
C ARG A 15 6.81 2.38 0.27
N ASP A 16 7.39 3.56 0.09
CA ASP A 16 8.78 3.88 0.46
C ASP A 16 8.84 5.04 1.45
N GLN A 17 7.95 5.03 2.45
CA GLN A 17 7.96 6.00 3.52
C GLN A 17 9.32 6.03 4.24
N ILE A 18 9.91 7.22 4.30
CA ILE A 18 11.16 7.49 5.00
C ILE A 18 10.80 8.14 6.34
N SER A 19 11.39 7.66 7.42
CA SER A 19 11.21 8.31 8.72
C SER A 19 11.95 9.64 8.76
N LYS A 20 11.27 10.67 9.26
CA LYS A 20 11.77 12.05 9.30
C LYS A 20 12.99 12.22 10.22
N ASP A 21 13.10 11.36 11.23
CA ASP A 21 14.14 11.39 12.26
C ASP A 21 15.40 10.61 11.86
N ALA A 22 15.24 9.39 11.33
CA ALA A 22 16.31 8.43 11.14
C ALA A 22 16.82 8.35 9.69
N LYS A 23 16.14 9.01 8.73
CA LYS A 23 16.40 8.89 7.27
C LYS A 23 16.41 7.45 6.77
N THR A 24 15.82 6.53 7.51
CA THR A 24 15.66 5.10 7.19
C THR A 24 14.27 4.85 6.59
N ARG A 25 14.12 3.74 5.87
CA ARG A 25 12.80 3.29 5.39
C ARG A 25 12.00 2.71 6.55
N HIS A 26 10.75 3.16 6.70
CA HIS A 26 9.80 2.66 7.69
C HIS A 26 8.53 2.17 6.98
N PRO A 27 8.59 1.00 6.31
CA PRO A 27 7.43 0.48 5.58
C PRO A 27 6.32 0.06 6.56
N THR A 28 5.09 0.27 6.13
CA THR A 28 3.89 -0.18 6.85
C THR A 28 3.79 -1.71 6.86
N ASN A 29 2.89 -2.24 7.70
CA ASN A 29 2.61 -3.67 7.66
C ASN A 29 1.95 -4.10 6.33
N VAL A 30 1.20 -3.22 5.67
CA VAL A 30 0.61 -3.49 4.34
C VAL A 30 1.73 -3.63 3.29
N THR A 31 2.70 -2.71 3.28
CA THR A 31 3.88 -2.82 2.41
C THR A 31 4.68 -4.10 2.69
N LYS A 32 4.89 -4.44 3.98
CA LYS A 32 5.59 -5.67 4.37
C LYS A 32 4.87 -6.93 3.87
N VAL A 33 3.55 -7.01 4.07
CA VAL A 33 2.73 -8.13 3.60
C VAL A 33 2.77 -8.24 2.08
N THR A 34 2.61 -7.13 1.36
CA THR A 34 2.63 -7.15 -0.11
C THR A 34 3.96 -7.70 -0.64
N ARG A 35 5.08 -7.33 -0.01
CA ARG A 35 6.42 -7.83 -0.35
C ARG A 35 6.64 -9.30 0.04
N ALA A 36 5.87 -9.82 1.00
CA ALA A 36 5.96 -11.21 1.45
C ALA A 36 5.11 -12.18 0.61
N VAL A 37 4.25 -11.69 -0.28
CA VAL A 37 3.46 -12.54 -1.18
C VAL A 37 4.38 -13.22 -2.18
N LEU A 38 4.39 -14.55 -2.17
CA LEU A 38 5.13 -15.36 -3.14
C LEU A 38 4.44 -15.36 -4.50
N ALA A 39 5.22 -15.40 -5.58
CA ALA A 39 4.68 -15.48 -6.95
C ALA A 39 3.82 -16.73 -7.20
N ARG A 40 4.07 -17.81 -6.43
CA ARG A 40 3.24 -19.03 -6.40
C ARG A 40 3.01 -19.46 -4.96
N ASP A 41 1.83 -20.01 -4.69
CA ASP A 41 1.53 -20.58 -3.37
C ASP A 41 2.13 -21.99 -3.19
N SER A 42 1.89 -22.61 -2.04
CA SER A 42 2.34 -23.97 -1.73
C SER A 42 1.72 -25.06 -2.62
N SER A 43 0.65 -24.75 -3.36
CA SER A 43 -0.01 -25.63 -4.32
C SER A 43 0.38 -25.33 -5.77
N GLY A 44 1.35 -24.43 -6.01
CA GLY A 44 1.83 -24.05 -7.34
C GLY A 44 0.93 -23.07 -8.11
N ILE A 45 -0.08 -22.49 -7.47
CA ILE A 45 -1.00 -21.52 -8.07
C ILE A 45 -0.36 -20.14 -8.15
N ASP A 46 -0.36 -19.53 -9.34
CA ASP A 46 0.16 -18.18 -9.55
C ASP A 46 -0.62 -17.13 -8.71
N GLN A 47 0.14 -16.25 -8.07
CA GLN A 47 -0.35 -15.13 -7.26
C GLN A 47 0.19 -13.81 -7.83
N VAL A 48 -0.68 -12.82 -8.02
CA VAL A 48 -0.30 -11.47 -8.43
C VAL A 48 -0.63 -10.51 -7.30
N ALA A 49 0.40 -9.88 -6.74
CA ALA A 49 0.25 -8.88 -5.69
C ALA A 49 0.20 -7.46 -6.28
N TYR A 50 -0.74 -6.66 -5.84
CA TYR A 50 -0.86 -5.24 -6.18
C TYR A 50 -0.92 -4.40 -4.90
N TYR A 51 -0.07 -3.39 -4.83
CA TYR A 51 -0.05 -2.42 -3.74
C TYR A 51 -0.71 -1.12 -4.21
N HIS A 52 -1.67 -0.63 -3.42
CA HIS A 52 -2.28 0.67 -3.58
C HIS A 52 -1.80 1.59 -2.45
N ASP A 53 -1.20 2.72 -2.81
CA ASP A 53 -0.82 3.76 -1.86
C ASP A 53 -2.08 4.28 -1.14
N GLY A 54 -1.95 4.68 0.12
CA GLY A 54 -3.10 5.11 0.91
C GLY A 54 -3.71 6.40 0.40
N VAL A 55 -4.98 6.64 0.76
CA VAL A 55 -5.66 7.90 0.43
C VAL A 55 -4.88 9.11 0.96
N GLY A 56 -4.90 10.23 0.23
CA GLY A 56 -4.17 11.44 0.59
C GLY A 56 -2.66 11.43 0.29
N THR A 57 -2.18 10.47 -0.51
CA THR A 57 -0.78 10.40 -0.95
C THR A 57 -0.52 11.02 -2.34
N GLY A 58 -1.58 11.43 -3.06
CA GLY A 58 -1.52 12.09 -4.36
C GLY A 58 -1.02 13.54 -4.35
N SER A 59 -0.72 14.09 -5.52
CA SER A 59 -0.30 15.49 -5.70
C SER A 59 -1.50 16.45 -5.75
N GLY A 60 -1.40 17.63 -5.11
CA GLY A 60 -2.43 18.68 -5.16
C GLY A 60 -3.38 18.66 -3.96
N LEU A 61 -4.67 18.95 -4.20
CA LEU A 61 -5.72 19.02 -3.17
C LEU A 61 -5.93 17.69 -2.42
N ASP A 62 -5.64 16.56 -3.07
CA ASP A 62 -5.73 15.22 -2.47
C ASP A 62 -4.93 15.07 -1.16
N LYS A 63 -3.79 15.76 -1.05
CA LYS A 63 -2.91 15.68 0.12
C LYS A 63 -3.58 16.15 1.42
N TYR A 64 -4.60 17.02 1.31
CA TYR A 64 -5.29 17.61 2.46
C TYR A 64 -6.77 17.22 2.54
N SER A 65 -7.49 17.06 1.42
CA SER A 65 -8.92 16.69 1.42
C SER A 65 -9.18 15.19 1.52
N GLY A 66 -8.30 14.34 0.98
CA GLY A 66 -8.52 12.89 0.93
C GLY A 66 -8.45 12.20 2.31
N GLY A 67 -7.54 12.66 3.18
CA GLY A 67 -7.36 12.04 4.49
C GLY A 67 -8.23 12.60 5.63
N ALA A 68 -8.81 13.78 5.46
CA ALA A 68 -9.69 14.41 6.47
C ALA A 68 -11.19 14.21 6.19
N PHE A 69 -11.59 14.04 4.92
CA PHE A 69 -13.02 14.03 4.53
C PHE A 69 -13.50 12.73 3.88
N GLY A 70 -12.64 11.71 3.72
CA GLY A 70 -13.06 10.42 3.12
C GLY A 70 -13.48 10.52 1.65
N ASN A 71 -13.18 11.64 0.97
CA ASN A 71 -13.42 11.77 -0.46
C ASN A 71 -12.50 10.79 -1.20
N GLY A 72 -13.11 9.76 -1.79
CA GLY A 72 -12.45 8.63 -2.43
C GLY A 72 -12.86 7.24 -1.90
N ILE A 73 -13.73 7.16 -0.87
CA ILE A 73 -14.35 5.90 -0.40
C ILE A 73 -15.69 5.66 -1.13
N GLU A 74 -15.66 5.58 -2.46
CA GLU A 74 -16.74 4.97 -3.26
C GLU A 74 -16.29 3.62 -3.81
#